data_AF-A0A7X8G5J4-F1
#
_entry.id   AF-A0A7X8G5J4-F1
#
_cell.length_a   1.000
_cell.length_b   1.000
_cell.length_c   1.000
_cell.angle_alpha   90.00
_cell.angle_beta   90.00
_cell.angle_gamma   90.00
#
_symmetry.space_group_name_H-M   'P 1'
#
loop_
_entity.id
_entity.type
_entity.pdbx_description
1 polymer ?
#
loop_
_entity_poly.entity_id
_entity_poly.type
_entity_poly.pdbx_seq_one_letter_code
_entity_poly.pdbx_strand_id
1 'polypeptide(L)'
;MKDALNLAIIGTTVVFASLVLIIICIKIYTAIVAMINNRNNKSINKNNDSDSGKGISVHSTTNVNSSSSLDGLSPELIAVITAAIAACMDSSGAGLQVKSIKRIGHNTPIWNVAGRNEHILSKI
;
A
#
# COMPACT_ATOMS: atom_id res chain seq x y z
N MET A 1 2.69 -52.30 8.79
CA MET A 1 3.19 -51.18 9.63
C MET A 1 4.22 -50.33 8.89
N LYS A 2 5.22 -50.95 8.23
CA LYS A 2 6.24 -50.25 7.43
C LYS A 2 5.66 -49.41 6.29
N ASP A 3 4.66 -49.95 5.59
CA ASP A 3 4.05 -49.29 4.42
C ASP A 3 3.22 -48.06 4.81
N ALA A 4 2.51 -48.13 5.94
CA ALA A 4 1.75 -47.00 6.48
C ALA A 4 2.66 -45.86 6.95
N LEU A 5 3.81 -46.18 7.55
CA LEU A 5 4.81 -45.19 7.95
C LEU A 5 5.43 -44.50 6.73
N ASN A 6 5.79 -45.27 5.69
CA ASN A 6 6.33 -44.72 4.44
C ASN A 6 5.32 -43.79 3.76
N LEU A 7 4.03 -44.16 3.70
CA LEU A 7 2.99 -43.33 3.10
C LEU A 7 2.78 -42.02 3.87
N ALA A 8 2.82 -42.05 5.20
CA ALA A 8 2.72 -40.84 6.02
C ALA A 8 3.92 -39.90 5.77
N ILE A 9 5.14 -40.43 5.72
CA ILE A 9 6.36 -39.66 5.46
C ILE A 9 6.33 -39.05 4.05
N ILE A 10 5.92 -39.82 3.04
CA ILE A 10 5.81 -39.32 1.66
C ILE A 10 4.75 -38.22 1.56
N GLY A 11 3.61 -38.36 2.25
CA GLY A 11 2.53 -37.38 2.29
C GLY A 11 2.95 -36.07 2.94
N THR A 12 3.63 -36.13 4.09
CA THR A 12 4.17 -34.92 4.74
C THR A 12 5.25 -34.26 3.88
N THR A 13 6.13 -35.06 3.25
CA THR A 13 7.20 -34.54 2.40
C THR A 13 6.64 -33.85 1.16
N VAL A 14 5.63 -34.41 0.50
CA VAL A 14 5.07 -33.81 -0.73
C VAL A 14 4.33 -32.50 -0.44
N VAL A 15 3.63 -32.40 0.70
CA VAL A 15 2.96 -31.16 1.12
C VAL A 15 4.01 -30.09 1.44
N PHE A 16 5.07 -30.45 2.17
CA PHE A 16 6.16 -29.54 2.48
C PHE A 16 6.91 -29.07 1.22
N ALA A 17 7.21 -29.99 0.30
CA ALA A 17 7.84 -29.69 -0.97
C ALA A 17 6.97 -28.76 -1.83
N SER A 18 5.65 -28.98 -1.87
CA SER A 18 4.70 -28.11 -2.58
C SER A 18 4.70 -26.69 -2.02
N LEU A 19 4.70 -26.52 -0.69
CA LEU A 19 4.79 -25.19 -0.06
C LEU A 19 6.10 -24.49 -0.42
N VAL A 20 7.23 -25.19 -0.30
CA VAL A 20 8.56 -24.64 -0.63
C VAL A 20 8.64 -24.24 -2.10
N LEU A 21 8.12 -25.06 -3.02
CA LEU A 21 8.09 -24.77 -4.45
C LEU A 21 7.35 -23.44 -4.72
N ILE A 22 6.18 -23.24 -4.12
CA ILE A 22 5.39 -22.00 -4.28
C ILE A 22 6.18 -20.78 -3.80
N ILE A 23 6.85 -20.88 -2.65
CA ILE A 23 7.65 -19.78 -2.08
C ILE A 23 8.82 -19.44 -3.01
N ILE A 24 9.50 -20.45 -3.56
CA ILE A 24 10.60 -20.26 -4.52
C ILE A 24 10.10 -19.58 -5.79
N CYS A 25 8.96 -20.00 -6.35
CA CYS A 25 8.35 -19.38 -7.52
C CYS A 25 8.07 -17.88 -7.29
N ILE A 26 7.53 -17.52 -6.14
CA ILE A 26 7.27 -16.11 -5.78
C ILE A 26 8.59 -15.34 -5.69
N LYS A 27 9.61 -15.89 -5.02
CA LYS A 27 10.92 -15.23 -4.91
C LYS A 27 11.58 -14.99 -6.26
N ILE A 28 11.50 -15.96 -7.17
CA ILE A 28 12.06 -15.84 -8.53
C ILE A 28 11.30 -14.77 -9.32
N TYR A 29 9.96 -14.77 -9.27
CA TYR A 29 9.16 -13.73 -9.93
C TYR A 29 9.50 -12.33 -9.41
N THR A 30 9.58 -12.15 -8.09
CA THR A 30 10.00 -10.88 -7.47
C THR A 30 11.42 -10.50 -7.86
N ALA A 31 12.37 -11.45 -7.87
CA ALA A 31 13.75 -11.18 -8.25
C ALA A 31 13.88 -10.76 -9.72
N ILE A 32 13.13 -11.41 -10.63
CA ILE A 32 13.12 -11.05 -12.06
C ILE A 32 12.56 -9.64 -12.26
N VAL A 33 11.42 -9.32 -11.64
CA VAL A 33 10.81 -7.98 -11.73
C VAL A 33 11.72 -6.91 -11.11
N ALA A 34 12.31 -7.18 -9.95
CA ALA A 34 13.26 -6.27 -9.30
C ALA A 34 14.53 -6.06 -10.15
N MET A 35 15.04 -7.11 -10.80
CA MET A 35 16.22 -7.00 -11.67
C MET A 35 15.93 -6.20 -12.94
N ILE A 36 14.74 -6.34 -13.53
CA ILE A 36 14.32 -5.57 -14.71
C ILE A 36 14.11 -4.09 -14.33
N ASN A 37 13.45 -3.80 -13.22
CA ASN A 37 13.20 -2.44 -12.73
C ASN A 37 14.41 -1.78 -12.05
N ASN A 38 15.55 -2.46 -11.93
CA ASN A 38 16.81 -1.86 -11.49
C ASN A 38 17.71 -1.45 -12.68
N ARG A 39 17.45 -2.01 -13.88
CA ARG A 39 18.19 -1.65 -15.10
C ARG A 39 17.75 -0.30 -15.68
N ASN A 40 16.53 0.15 -15.44
CA ASN A 40 16.06 1.47 -15.88
C ASN A 40 16.47 2.62 -14.94
N ASN A 41 17.07 2.34 -13.78
CA ASN A 41 17.53 3.36 -12.81
C ASN A 41 19.06 3.41 -12.67
N LYS A 42 19.81 2.80 -13.60
CA LYS A 42 21.28 2.88 -13.65
C LYS A 42 21.76 3.81 -14.77
N SER A 43 21.18 5.01 -14.86
CA SER A 43 21.75 6.07 -15.71
C SER A 43 21.71 7.49 -15.13
N ILE A 44 21.09 7.73 -13.96
CA ILE A 44 21.09 9.07 -13.35
C ILE A 44 21.33 8.97 -11.84
N ASN A 45 22.59 8.76 -11.43
CA ASN A 45 23.13 9.47 -10.28
C ASN A 45 24.66 9.36 -10.25
N LYS A 46 25.29 10.22 -11.02
CA LYS A 46 26.62 10.73 -10.69
C LYS A 46 26.43 12.23 -10.56
N ASN A 47 26.90 12.78 -9.45
CA ASN A 47 26.90 14.20 -9.06
C ASN A 47 25.66 14.61 -8.25
N ASN A 48 25.80 14.65 -6.93
CA ASN A 48 26.04 15.90 -6.20
C ASN A 48 25.98 15.62 -4.69
N ASP A 49 27.12 15.17 -4.15
CA ASP A 49 27.44 15.41 -2.75
C ASP A 49 28.17 16.75 -2.71
N SER A 50 27.53 17.79 -2.17
CA SER A 50 28.18 18.92 -1.52
C SER A 50 27.15 19.79 -0.80
N ASP A 51 27.32 19.81 0.52
CA ASP A 51 27.25 20.98 1.40
C ASP A 51 25.88 21.45 1.93
N SER A 52 25.61 20.99 3.16
CA SER A 52 25.47 21.80 4.39
C SER A 52 24.62 23.07 4.38
N GLY A 53 23.69 23.17 5.34
CA GLY A 53 23.24 24.47 5.86
C GLY A 53 21.76 24.62 6.20
N LYS A 54 21.39 24.19 7.41
CA LYS A 54 20.61 24.95 8.41
C LYS A 54 19.58 25.99 7.89
N GLY A 55 18.29 25.75 8.14
CA GLY A 55 17.28 26.82 8.18
C GLY A 55 15.85 26.34 8.02
N ILE A 56 15.08 26.38 9.12
CA ILE A 56 13.62 26.31 9.10
C ILE A 56 13.10 27.45 8.22
N SER A 57 12.40 27.14 7.14
CA SER A 57 11.58 28.10 6.40
C SER A 57 10.23 27.48 6.08
N VAL A 58 9.23 27.97 6.80
CA VAL A 58 7.82 27.96 6.37
C VAL A 58 7.72 28.70 5.03
N HIS A 59 6.75 28.29 4.21
CA HIS A 59 6.38 28.79 2.88
C HIS A 59 7.15 28.27 1.66
N SER A 60 6.50 27.33 0.96
CA SER A 60 6.49 27.25 -0.50
C SER A 60 5.15 26.65 -0.94
N THR A 61 4.13 27.52 -1.02
CA THR A 61 2.99 27.32 -1.90
C THR A 61 3.49 27.23 -3.34
N THR A 62 2.77 26.47 -4.19
CA THR A 62 2.90 26.29 -5.65
C THR A 62 3.37 24.86 -5.96
N ASN A 63 2.50 23.92 -6.33
CA ASN A 63 1.57 24.04 -7.44
C ASN A 63 0.37 23.09 -7.20
N VAL A 64 -0.70 23.57 -6.55
CA VAL A 64 -2.00 22.89 -6.65
C VAL A 64 -2.56 23.25 -8.03
N ASN A 65 -2.17 22.46 -9.02
CA ASN A 65 -2.84 22.48 -10.31
C ASN A 65 -4.34 22.27 -10.01
N SER A 66 -5.12 23.33 -10.24
CA SER A 66 -6.57 23.38 -10.08
C SER A 66 -7.25 22.42 -11.06
N SER A 67 -7.15 21.12 -10.80
CA SER A 67 -7.98 20.09 -11.43
C SER A 67 -8.93 19.43 -10.42
N SER A 68 -9.09 20.03 -9.23
CA SER A 68 -10.02 19.55 -8.19
C SER A 68 -11.37 20.26 -8.23
N SER A 69 -11.96 20.40 -9.42
CA SER A 69 -13.40 20.61 -9.57
C SER A 69 -14.00 19.48 -10.41
N LEU A 70 -13.46 18.28 -10.23
CA LEU A 70 -14.05 17.02 -10.69
C LEU A 70 -14.56 16.35 -9.41
N ASP A 71 -15.88 16.18 -9.27
CA ASP A 71 -16.53 15.39 -8.21
C ASP A 71 -16.63 15.98 -6.79
N GLY A 72 -16.75 17.31 -6.64
CA GLY A 72 -17.18 17.90 -5.36
C GLY A 72 -16.22 17.74 -4.18
N LEU A 73 -14.92 17.55 -4.48
CA LEU A 73 -13.86 17.55 -3.47
C LEU A 73 -13.25 18.94 -3.33
N SER A 74 -13.56 19.59 -2.21
CA SER A 74 -13.01 20.91 -1.90
C SER A 74 -11.55 20.79 -1.43
N PRO A 75 -10.69 21.76 -1.74
CA PRO A 75 -9.27 21.74 -1.37
C PRO A 75 -9.05 21.57 0.15
N GLU A 76 -9.97 22.08 0.97
CA GLU A 76 -9.95 21.91 2.43
C GLU A 76 -10.10 20.43 2.82
N LEU A 77 -10.95 19.66 2.13
CA LEU A 77 -11.09 18.23 2.40
C LEU A 77 -9.82 17.47 2.01
N ILE A 78 -9.20 17.78 0.88
CA ILE A 78 -7.93 17.15 0.51
C ILE A 78 -6.87 17.44 1.56
N ALA A 79 -6.78 18.68 2.05
CA ALA A 79 -5.80 19.07 3.07
C ALA A 79 -6.03 18.34 4.41
N VAL A 80 -7.28 18.30 4.89
CA VAL A 80 -7.64 17.59 6.13
C VAL A 80 -7.36 16.08 6.02
N ILE A 81 -7.74 15.46 4.89
CA ILE A 81 -7.47 14.03 4.65
C ILE A 81 -5.95 13.78 4.62
N THR A 82 -5.18 14.61 3.93
CA THR A 82 -3.71 14.50 3.84
C THR A 82 -3.06 14.65 5.22
N ALA A 83 -3.50 15.63 6.01
CA ALA A 83 -3.01 15.85 7.37
C ALA A 83 -3.35 14.68 8.31
N ALA A 84 -4.57 14.14 8.24
CA ALA A 84 -4.97 12.99 9.03
C ALA A 84 -4.14 11.75 8.69
N ILE A 85 -3.88 11.50 7.41
CA ILE A 85 -3.02 10.38 6.97
C ILE A 85 -1.58 10.59 7.44
N ALA A 86 -1.04 11.80 7.31
CA ALA A 86 0.30 12.13 7.78
C ALA A 86 0.45 11.88 9.29
N ALA A 87 -0.56 12.24 10.08
CA ALA A 87 -0.62 11.99 11.52
C ALA A 87 -0.71 10.49 11.86
N CYS A 88 -1.54 9.72 11.15
CA CYS A 88 -1.65 8.26 11.36
C CYS A 88 -0.36 7.50 11.02
N MET A 89 0.44 8.02 10.10
CA MET A 89 1.65 7.36 9.60
C MET A 89 2.92 7.81 10.35
N ASP A 90 2.79 8.63 11.40
CA ASP A 90 3.89 9.24 12.15
C ASP A 90 4.99 9.82 11.23
N SER A 91 4.54 10.29 10.06
CA SER A 91 5.40 10.77 9.00
C SER A 91 5.28 12.27 8.97
N SER A 92 6.41 12.96 9.12
CA SER A 92 6.49 14.42 9.13
C SER A 92 6.23 14.99 7.73
N GLY A 93 5.00 14.90 7.22
CA GLY A 93 4.34 15.70 6.16
C GLY A 93 5.04 15.91 4.80
N ALA A 94 6.31 15.58 4.64
CA ALA A 94 7.20 16.12 3.60
C ALA A 94 7.32 15.21 2.36
N GLY A 95 6.61 14.07 2.34
CA GLY A 95 6.67 13.09 1.24
C GLY A 95 5.32 12.53 0.81
N LEU A 96 4.20 12.98 1.38
CA LEU A 96 2.88 12.43 1.06
C LEU A 96 2.27 13.18 -0.13
N GLN A 97 2.08 12.48 -1.25
CA GLN A 97 1.40 13.01 -2.44
C GLN A 97 0.12 12.22 -2.71
N VAL A 98 -1.01 12.93 -2.80
CA VAL A 98 -2.31 12.32 -3.11
C VAL A 98 -2.50 12.25 -4.63
N LYS A 99 -2.52 11.03 -5.19
CA LYS A 99 -2.59 10.81 -6.65
C LYS A 99 -4.03 10.80 -7.20
N SER A 100 -4.98 10.27 -6.45
CA SER A 100 -6.39 10.20 -6.86
C SER A 100 -7.28 10.03 -5.65
N ILE A 101 -8.41 10.73 -5.63
CA ILE A 101 -9.46 10.52 -4.66
C ILE A 101 -10.76 10.29 -5.43
N LYS A 102 -11.40 9.15 -5.18
CA LYS A 102 -12.70 8.80 -5.77
C LYS A 102 -13.69 8.57 -4.65
N ARG A 103 -14.80 9.33 -4.66
CA ARG A 103 -15.92 9.04 -3.76
C ARG A 103 -16.61 7.77 -4.23
N ILE A 104 -16.69 6.77 -3.36
CA ILE A 104 -17.63 5.68 -3.56
C ILE A 104 -19.04 6.24 -3.33
N GLY A 105 -19.96 6.01 -4.28
CA GLY A 105 -21.35 6.41 -4.11
C GLY A 105 -22.02 5.63 -2.97
N HIS A 106 -23.30 5.90 -2.71
CA HIS A 106 -24.12 5.22 -1.68
C HIS A 106 -24.45 3.73 -2.01
N ASN A 107 -23.61 3.05 -2.79
CA ASN A 107 -23.76 1.63 -3.08
C ASN A 107 -23.07 0.80 -1.98
N THR A 108 -23.61 0.88 -0.76
CA THR A 108 -23.23 -0.08 0.28
C THR A 108 -23.94 -1.40 -0.02
N PRO A 109 -23.21 -2.51 -0.20
CA PRO A 109 -23.83 -3.80 -0.50
C PRO A 109 -24.74 -4.25 0.65
N ILE A 110 -25.79 -5.00 0.33
CA ILE A 110 -26.85 -5.36 1.28
C ILE A 110 -26.29 -6.09 2.52
N TRP A 111 -25.23 -6.91 2.38
CA TRP A 111 -24.59 -7.57 3.53
C TRP A 111 -23.94 -6.59 4.51
N ASN A 112 -23.40 -5.47 4.02
CA ASN A 112 -22.77 -4.44 4.86
C ASN A 112 -23.82 -3.70 5.69
N VAL A 113 -25.02 -3.52 5.14
CA VAL A 113 -26.16 -2.92 5.85
C VAL A 113 -26.76 -3.93 6.84
N ALA A 114 -26.94 -5.19 6.42
CA ALA A 114 -27.50 -6.24 7.25
C ALA A 114 -26.67 -6.47 8.53
N GLY A 115 -25.35 -6.65 8.42
CA GLY A 115 -24.49 -6.88 9.59
C GLY A 115 -24.48 -5.68 10.56
N ARG A 116 -24.48 -4.44 10.05
CA ARG A 116 -24.61 -3.24 10.90
C ARG A 116 -25.94 -3.21 11.64
N ASN A 117 -27.04 -3.50 10.95
CA ASN A 117 -28.36 -3.53 11.56
C ASN A 117 -28.46 -4.62 12.63
N GLU A 118 -27.89 -5.80 12.40
CA GLU A 118 -27.83 -6.88 13.40
C GLU A 118 -27.11 -6.43 14.67
N HIS A 119 -25.95 -5.79 14.57
CA HIS A 119 -25.21 -5.29 15.74
C HIS A 119 -25.94 -4.17 16.49
N ILE A 120 -26.68 -3.31 15.80
CA ILE A 120 -27.44 -2.22 16.41
C ILE A 120 -28.70 -2.77 17.09
N LEU A 121 -29.41 -3.67 16.44
CA LEU A 121 -30.62 -4.31 16.97
C LEU A 121 -30.31 -5.28 18.13
N SER A 122 -29.13 -5.92 18.13
CA SER A 122 -28.73 -6.82 19.22
C SER A 122 -28.31 -6.09 20.50
N LYS A 123 -28.08 -4.77 20.45
CA LYS A 123 -27.62 -3.96 21.59
C LYS A 123 -28.70 -3.05 22.18
N ILE A 124 -29.95 -3.18 21.71
CA ILE A 124 -31.17 -2.58 22.25
C ILE A 124 -32.02 -3.72 22.80
#